data_AF-A0AAJ5X8X0-F1
#
_entry.id   AF-A0AAJ5X8X0-F1
#
_cell.length_a   1.000
_cell.length_b   1.000
_cell.length_c   1.000
_cell.angle_alpha   90.00
_cell.angle_beta   90.00
_cell.angle_gamma   90.00
#
_symmetry.space_group_name_H-M   'P 1'
#
loop_
_entity.id
_entity.type
_entity.pdbx_description
1 polymer ?
#
loop_
_entity_poly.entity_id
_entity_poly.type
_entity_poly.pdbx_seq_one_letter_code
_entity_poly.pdbx_strand_id
1 'polypeptide(L)'
;MSLLLAALALALAPAGSETQAAPAPQAGTSSASYADAIRCQAFYVVYASLLDRDSDDYQDAADTFDEWYDFTAASYPDSAGYHHDTDLQAEIERIDGELGKVEDEAEAEKALSGYLDQCTAIEPSSDQPTVD
;
A
#
# COMPACT_ATOMS: atom_id res chain seq x y z
N MET A 1 40.79 -41.41 49.39
CA MET A 1 39.79 -41.99 50.32
C MET A 1 38.50 -41.22 50.17
N SER A 2 37.38 -41.94 50.19
CA SER A 2 35.98 -41.46 50.34
C SER A 2 35.38 -40.70 49.14
N LEU A 3 34.64 -41.30 48.19
CA LEU A 3 33.31 -41.96 48.23
C LEU A 3 32.16 -41.02 48.66
N LEU A 4 31.26 -40.67 47.72
CA LEU A 4 29.81 -41.00 47.67
C LEU A 4 28.92 -39.87 47.10
N LEU A 5 28.03 -40.33 46.21
CA LEU A 5 26.64 -39.93 45.94
C LEU A 5 26.35 -38.51 45.43
N ALA A 6 25.87 -38.38 44.19
CA ALA A 6 24.48 -38.59 43.75
C ALA A 6 23.56 -37.41 44.08
N ALA A 7 23.09 -36.73 43.03
CA ALA A 7 21.71 -36.26 42.94
C ALA A 7 21.49 -35.68 41.54
N LEU A 8 20.68 -36.40 40.76
CA LEU A 8 19.91 -35.85 39.66
C LEU A 8 18.94 -34.81 40.26
N ALA A 9 19.12 -33.53 39.94
CA ALA A 9 18.12 -32.50 40.21
C ALA A 9 17.74 -31.86 38.87
N LEU A 10 16.65 -32.39 38.30
CA LEU A 10 15.96 -31.80 37.17
C LEU A 10 15.50 -30.38 37.52
N ALA A 11 15.64 -29.51 36.53
CA ALA A 11 15.29 -28.11 36.53
C ALA A 11 13.82 -27.83 36.89
N LEU A 12 13.59 -26.79 37.68
CA LEU A 12 12.42 -25.90 37.60
C LEU A 12 12.86 -24.49 38.03
N ALA A 13 13.38 -23.71 37.07
CA ALA A 13 13.56 -22.27 37.18
C ALA A 13 12.47 -21.58 36.33
N PRO A 14 12.09 -20.35 36.67
CA PRO A 14 10.71 -19.88 36.69
C PRO A 14 10.12 -19.70 35.28
N ALA A 15 8.93 -20.26 35.07
CA ALA A 15 8.04 -19.81 34.00
C ALA A 15 7.44 -18.44 34.38
N GLY A 16 8.29 -17.42 34.40
CA GLY A 16 7.89 -16.03 34.25
C GLY A 16 7.70 -15.77 32.75
N SER A 17 6.61 -16.29 32.18
CA SER A 17 6.12 -15.80 30.89
C SER A 17 5.35 -14.51 31.16
N GLU A 18 6.07 -13.43 31.46
CA GLU A 18 5.58 -12.12 31.06
C GLU A 18 5.74 -12.09 29.55
N THR A 19 4.75 -12.66 28.85
CA THR A 19 4.49 -12.27 27.48
C THR A 19 4.16 -10.79 27.56
N GLN A 20 5.20 -9.96 27.43
CA GLN A 20 5.04 -8.59 27.01
C GLN A 20 4.26 -8.70 25.72
N ALA A 21 2.95 -8.45 25.82
CA ALA A 21 2.08 -8.40 24.68
C ALA A 21 2.81 -7.51 23.67
N ALA A 22 3.08 -8.07 22.50
CA ALA A 22 3.50 -7.25 21.37
C ALA A 22 2.55 -6.04 21.35
N PRO A 23 3.09 -4.81 21.26
CA PRO A 23 2.24 -3.63 21.30
C PRO A 23 1.09 -3.85 20.34
N ALA A 24 -0.14 -3.65 20.85
CA ALA A 24 -1.34 -3.73 20.03
C ALA A 24 -1.09 -2.90 18.76
N PRO A 25 -1.50 -3.39 17.57
CA PRO A 25 -1.35 -2.63 16.34
C PRO A 25 -1.86 -1.21 16.60
N GLN A 26 -0.97 -0.24 16.41
CA GLN A 26 -1.31 1.16 16.62
C GLN A 26 -2.46 1.49 15.67
N ALA A 27 -3.55 2.02 16.22
CA ALA A 27 -4.61 2.60 15.43
C ALA A 27 -4.04 3.83 14.72
N GLY A 28 -3.80 3.69 13.42
CA GLY A 28 -3.32 4.73 12.52
C GLY A 28 -3.24 4.16 11.11
N THR A 29 -4.41 4.09 10.46
CA THR A 29 -4.68 3.77 9.04
C THR A 29 -4.01 2.51 8.48
N SER A 30 -4.82 1.51 8.17
CA SER A 30 -4.40 0.27 7.50
C SER A 30 -3.49 0.58 6.31
N SER A 31 -2.31 -0.06 6.26
CA SER A 31 -1.53 -0.14 5.02
C SER A 31 -2.45 -0.43 3.84
N ALA A 32 -2.35 0.35 2.75
CA ALA A 32 -3.06 0.07 1.51
C ALA A 32 -2.86 -1.41 1.10
N SER A 33 -3.84 -2.03 0.46
CA SER A 33 -3.66 -3.35 -0.14
C SER A 33 -3.01 -3.20 -1.52
N TYR A 34 -2.36 -4.26 -2.04
CA TYR A 34 -1.77 -4.23 -3.38
C TYR A 34 -2.80 -3.84 -4.46
N ALA A 35 -4.02 -4.36 -4.37
CA ALA A 35 -5.09 -4.04 -5.32
C ALA A 35 -5.50 -2.56 -5.27
N ASP A 36 -5.52 -1.95 -4.08
CA ASP A 36 -5.84 -0.53 -3.95
C ASP A 36 -4.68 0.35 -4.41
N ALA A 37 -3.43 -0.07 -4.17
CA ALA A 37 -2.25 0.62 -4.68
C ALA A 37 -2.21 0.63 -6.22
N ILE A 38 -2.48 -0.52 -6.85
CA ILE A 38 -2.59 -0.62 -8.32
C ILE A 38 -3.75 0.21 -8.85
N ARG A 39 -4.90 0.23 -8.17
CA ARG A 39 -6.03 1.09 -8.55
C ARG A 39 -5.65 2.57 -8.52
N CYS A 40 -4.93 3.01 -7.50
CA CYS A 40 -4.51 4.41 -7.39
C CYS A 40 -3.45 4.79 -8.41
N GLN A 41 -2.48 3.92 -8.69
CA GLN A 41 -1.57 4.10 -9.83
C GLN A 41 -2.34 4.25 -11.15
N ALA A 42 -3.26 3.32 -11.44
CA ALA A 42 -4.07 3.35 -12.65
C ALA A 42 -4.90 4.64 -12.76
N PHE A 43 -5.49 5.08 -11.65
CA PHE A 43 -6.25 6.32 -11.59
C PHE A 43 -5.39 7.52 -12.00
N TYR A 44 -4.19 7.68 -11.46
CA TYR A 44 -3.33 8.82 -11.80
C TYR A 44 -2.83 8.80 -13.24
N VAL A 45 -2.66 7.61 -13.85
CA VAL A 45 -2.41 7.50 -15.29
C VAL A 45 -3.60 8.02 -16.11
N VAL A 46 -4.82 7.58 -15.77
CA VAL A 46 -6.03 8.02 -16.48
C VAL A 46 -6.27 9.51 -16.24
N TYR A 47 -6.13 9.99 -15.01
CA TYR A 47 -6.30 11.40 -14.67
C TYR A 47 -5.32 12.28 -15.45
N ALA A 48 -4.02 11.94 -15.45
CA ALA A 48 -3.02 12.64 -16.25
C ALA A 48 -3.36 12.66 -17.75
N SER A 49 -3.99 11.60 -18.29
CA SER A 49 -4.40 11.55 -19.70
C SER A 49 -5.52 12.54 -20.06
N LEU A 50 -6.29 13.00 -19.07
CA LEU A 50 -7.36 13.99 -19.23
C LEU A 50 -6.88 15.43 -19.06
N LEU A 51 -5.66 15.62 -18.54
CA LEU A 51 -5.06 16.91 -18.25
C LEU A 51 -4.22 17.41 -19.43
N ASP A 52 -3.97 18.72 -19.45
CA ASP A 52 -3.00 19.31 -20.37
C ASP A 52 -1.58 19.00 -19.90
N ARG A 53 -0.71 18.53 -20.80
CA ARG A 53 0.64 18.06 -20.43
C ARG A 53 1.56 19.16 -19.89
N ASP A 54 1.23 20.41 -20.23
CA ASP A 54 1.98 21.58 -19.77
C ASP A 54 1.41 22.16 -18.46
N SER A 55 0.35 21.57 -17.88
CA SER A 55 -0.23 22.03 -16.61
C SER A 55 0.53 21.50 -15.39
N ASP A 56 0.43 22.24 -14.29
CA ASP A 56 0.93 21.78 -12.98
C ASP A 56 0.17 20.53 -12.53
N ASP A 57 -1.15 20.47 -12.77
CA ASP A 57 -1.98 19.31 -12.43
C ASP A 57 -1.49 18.01 -13.10
N TYR A 58 -0.99 18.08 -14.34
CA TYR A 58 -0.43 16.92 -15.03
C TYR A 58 0.85 16.43 -14.36
N GLN A 59 1.72 17.36 -13.97
CA GLN A 59 2.96 17.04 -13.25
C GLN A 59 2.63 16.44 -11.89
N ASP A 60 1.70 17.03 -11.14
CA ASP A 60 1.25 16.51 -9.85
C ASP A 60 0.70 15.08 -9.97
N ALA A 61 -0.11 14.81 -11.02
CA ALA A 61 -0.62 13.46 -11.28
C ALA A 61 0.49 12.47 -11.64
N ALA A 62 1.49 12.88 -12.43
CA ALA A 62 2.64 12.04 -12.79
C ALA A 62 3.54 11.75 -11.57
N ASP A 63 3.86 12.76 -10.77
CA ASP A 63 4.65 12.62 -9.55
C ASP A 63 3.94 11.71 -8.53
N THR A 64 2.61 11.85 -8.41
CA THR A 64 1.82 10.99 -7.51
C THR A 64 1.77 9.55 -8.03
N PHE A 65 1.71 9.33 -9.35
CA PHE A 65 1.84 7.99 -9.91
C PHE A 65 3.19 7.36 -9.54
N ASP A 66 4.29 8.10 -9.69
CA ASP A 66 5.64 7.61 -9.36
C ASP A 66 5.76 7.25 -7.87
N GLU A 67 5.18 8.04 -6.96
CA GLU A 67 5.13 7.73 -5.52
C GLU A 67 4.41 6.40 -5.25
N TRP A 68 3.26 6.19 -5.88
CA TRP A 68 2.51 4.94 -5.72
C TRP A 68 3.22 3.75 -6.36
N TYR A 69 3.92 3.94 -7.48
CA TYR A 69 4.73 2.91 -8.11
C TYR A 69 5.87 2.47 -7.19
N ASP A 70 6.63 3.42 -6.66
CA ASP A 70 7.74 3.15 -5.73
C ASP A 70 7.25 2.47 -4.46
N PHE A 71 6.14 2.94 -3.88
CA PHE A 71 5.50 2.30 -2.73
C PHE A 71 5.13 0.84 -3.02
N THR A 72 4.56 0.58 -4.20
CA THR A 72 4.09 -0.75 -4.58
C THR A 72 5.29 -1.69 -4.81
N ALA A 73 6.33 -1.21 -5.49
CA ALA A 73 7.56 -1.97 -5.70
C ALA A 73 8.27 -2.31 -4.38
N ALA A 74 8.29 -1.38 -3.42
CA ALA A 74 8.90 -1.58 -2.10
C ALA A 74 8.07 -2.52 -1.21
N SER A 75 6.75 -2.36 -1.21
CA SER A 75 5.85 -3.11 -0.32
C SER A 75 5.51 -4.51 -0.84
N TYR A 76 5.56 -4.71 -2.16
CA TYR A 76 5.20 -5.96 -2.82
C TYR A 76 6.26 -6.42 -3.84
N PRO A 77 7.47 -6.73 -3.38
CA PRO A 77 8.59 -7.07 -4.27
C PRO A 77 8.35 -8.34 -5.10
N ASP A 78 7.52 -9.27 -4.61
CA ASP A 78 7.18 -10.51 -5.32
C ASP A 78 6.16 -10.31 -6.46
N SER A 79 5.46 -9.16 -6.51
CA SER A 79 4.48 -8.84 -7.57
C SER A 79 5.00 -7.84 -8.61
N ALA A 80 6.17 -7.21 -8.38
CA ALA A 80 6.77 -6.14 -9.19
C ALA A 80 7.25 -6.53 -10.62
N GLY A 81 6.83 -7.68 -11.14
CA GLY A 81 7.15 -8.14 -12.50
C GLY A 81 5.94 -8.05 -13.43
N TYR A 82 5.78 -9.07 -14.28
CA TYR A 82 4.67 -9.18 -15.24
C TYR A 82 3.27 -9.03 -14.63
N HIS A 83 3.10 -9.41 -13.36
CA HIS A 83 1.82 -9.29 -12.64
C HIS A 83 1.45 -7.83 -12.41
N HIS A 84 2.38 -6.98 -11.97
CA HIS A 84 2.16 -5.55 -11.82
C HIS A 84 1.66 -4.89 -13.10
N ASP A 85 2.38 -5.04 -14.21
CA ASP A 85 2.02 -4.40 -15.47
C ASP A 85 0.64 -4.87 -15.98
N THR A 86 0.34 -6.16 -15.82
CA THR A 86 -0.95 -6.73 -16.21
C THR A 86 -2.09 -6.18 -15.36
N ASP A 87 -1.90 -6.13 -14.04
CA ASP A 87 -2.91 -5.65 -13.10
C ASP A 87 -3.14 -4.15 -13.27
N LEU A 88 -2.06 -3.38 -13.46
CA LEU A 88 -2.11 -1.94 -13.74
C LEU A 88 -2.88 -1.66 -15.04
N GLN A 89 -2.55 -2.36 -16.12
CA GLN A 89 -3.25 -2.20 -17.40
C GLN A 89 -4.74 -2.56 -17.28
N ALA A 90 -5.08 -3.62 -16.56
CA ALA A 90 -6.47 -4.00 -16.33
C ALA A 90 -7.26 -2.93 -15.56
N GLU A 91 -6.65 -2.31 -14.54
CA GLU A 91 -7.28 -1.21 -13.81
C GLU A 91 -7.39 0.07 -14.64
N ILE A 92 -6.41 0.40 -15.48
CA ILE A 92 -6.50 1.53 -16.43
C ILE A 92 -7.69 1.34 -17.36
N GLU A 93 -7.82 0.17 -17.99
CA GLU A 93 -8.94 -0.15 -18.89
C GLU A 93 -10.29 -0.13 -18.16
N ARG A 94 -10.33 -0.56 -16.89
CA ARG A 94 -11.54 -0.52 -16.07
C ARG A 94 -11.97 0.92 -15.80
N ILE A 95 -11.05 1.78 -15.35
CA ILE A 95 -11.33 3.18 -15.01
C ILE A 95 -11.70 3.97 -16.27
N ASP A 96 -10.92 3.84 -17.35
CA ASP A 96 -11.23 4.47 -18.65
C ASP A 96 -12.60 4.02 -19.16
N GLY A 97 -12.90 2.72 -19.07
CA GLY A 97 -14.20 2.18 -19.45
C GLY A 97 -15.37 2.56 -18.52
N GLU A 98 -15.13 3.05 -17.31
CA GLU A 98 -16.14 3.64 -16.43
C GLU A 98 -16.37 5.11 -16.78
N LEU A 99 -15.29 5.87 -16.98
CA LEU A 99 -15.36 7.28 -17.41
C LEU A 99 -15.91 7.44 -18.82
N GLY A 100 -15.70 6.46 -19.72
CA GLY A 100 -16.29 6.48 -21.06
C GLY A 100 -17.79 6.19 -21.11
N LYS A 101 -18.41 5.77 -19.98
CA LYS A 101 -19.85 5.48 -19.89
C LYS A 101 -20.67 6.62 -19.31
N VAL A 102 -20.03 7.61 -18.69
CA VAL A 102 -20.72 8.79 -18.18
C VAL A 102 -21.06 9.72 -19.34
N GLU A 103 -22.32 10.13 -19.41
CA GLU A 103 -22.84 10.95 -20.51
C GLU A 103 -22.74 12.46 -20.22
N ASP A 104 -22.47 12.82 -18.97
CA ASP A 104 -22.43 14.20 -18.48
C ASP A 104 -21.15 14.49 -17.68
N GLU A 105 -20.66 15.72 -17.83
CA GLU A 105 -19.42 16.21 -17.21
C GLU A 105 -19.47 16.13 -15.68
N ALA A 106 -20.63 16.43 -15.07
CA ALA A 106 -20.77 16.37 -13.61
C ALA A 106 -20.69 14.93 -13.06
N GLU A 107 -21.10 13.93 -13.84
CA GLU A 107 -20.96 12.53 -13.43
C GLU A 107 -19.51 12.05 -13.55
N ALA A 108 -18.79 12.51 -14.58
CA ALA A 108 -17.36 12.25 -14.74
C ALA A 108 -16.55 12.90 -13.61
N GLU A 109 -16.80 14.17 -13.30
CA GLU A 109 -16.16 14.88 -12.18
C GLU A 109 -16.43 14.18 -10.84
N LYS A 110 -17.68 13.73 -10.61
CA LYS A 110 -18.03 12.99 -9.41
C LYS A 110 -17.31 11.65 -9.32
N ALA A 111 -17.17 10.93 -10.43
CA ALA A 111 -16.43 9.67 -10.48
C ALA A 111 -14.94 9.89 -10.18
N LEU A 112 -14.33 10.91 -10.81
CA LEU A 112 -12.94 11.30 -10.58
C LEU A 112 -12.71 11.70 -9.11
N SER A 113 -13.57 12.55 -8.54
CA SER A 113 -13.51 12.94 -7.13
C SER A 113 -13.62 11.72 -6.19
N GLY A 114 -14.46 10.74 -6.54
CA GLY A 114 -14.60 9.51 -5.76
C GLY A 114 -13.34 8.65 -5.76
N TYR A 115 -12.58 8.62 -6.86
CA TYR A 115 -11.28 7.96 -6.93
C TYR A 115 -10.22 8.72 -6.12
N LEU A 116 -10.17 10.05 -6.24
CA LEU A 116 -9.26 10.89 -5.45
C LEU A 116 -9.47 10.70 -3.95
N ASP A 117 -10.72 10.79 -3.47
CA ASP A 117 -11.05 10.63 -2.05
C ASP A 117 -10.61 9.25 -1.53
N GLN A 118 -10.78 8.21 -2.36
CA GLN A 118 -10.33 6.86 -2.02
C GLN A 118 -8.81 6.80 -1.91
N CYS A 119 -8.08 7.34 -2.90
CA CYS A 119 -6.62 7.31 -2.93
C CYS A 119 -6.00 8.13 -1.79
N THR A 120 -6.52 9.31 -1.48
CA THR A 120 -6.06 10.11 -0.33
C THR A 120 -6.38 9.45 1.01
N ALA A 121 -7.47 8.70 1.12
CA ALA A 121 -7.77 7.96 2.35
C ALA A 121 -6.80 6.80 2.64
N ILE A 122 -6.07 6.33 1.61
CA ILE A 122 -5.15 5.19 1.70
C ILE A 122 -3.70 5.56 1.35
N GLU A 123 -3.42 6.86 1.17
CA GLU A 123 -2.15 7.41 0.69
C GLU A 123 -0.95 6.75 1.38
N PRO A 124 0.10 6.38 0.64
CA PRO A 124 1.31 5.86 1.23
C PRO A 124 1.90 6.97 2.11
N SER A 125 1.94 6.74 3.42
CA SER A 125 2.54 7.68 4.34
C SER A 125 4.00 7.96 3.94
N SER A 126 4.31 9.20 3.57
CA SER A 126 5.67 9.67 3.33
C SER A 126 6.57 9.58 4.58
N ASP A 127 5.97 9.28 5.74
CA ASP A 127 6.61 9.00 7.03
C ASP A 127 7.12 7.55 7.17
N GLN A 128 7.34 6.82 6.07
CA GLN A 128 8.04 5.53 6.15
C GLN A 128 9.47 5.78 6.65
N PRO A 129 9.87 5.29 7.84
CA PRO A 129 11.23 5.47 8.32
C PRO A 129 12.18 4.81 7.32
N THR A 130 13.12 5.59 6.78
CA THR A 130 14.27 5.03 6.08
C THR A 130 14.95 4.06 7.05
N VAL A 131 14.90 2.77 6.74
CA VAL A 131 15.64 1.77 7.50
C VAL A 131 17.12 2.02 7.23
N ASP A 132 17.79 2.70 8.17
CA ASP A 132 19.26 2.80 8.27
C ASP A 132 19.90 1.41 8.42
#